data_AF-A0A1F8UHF5-F1
#
_entry.id   AF-A0A1F8UHF5-F1
#
_cell.length_a   1.000
_cell.length_b   1.000
_cell.length_c   1.000
_cell.angle_alpha   90.00
_cell.angle_beta   90.00
_cell.angle_gamma   90.00
#
_symmetry.space_group_name_H-M   'P 1'
#
loop_
_entity.id
_entity.type
_entity.pdbx_description
1 polymer ?
#
loop_
_entity_poly.entity_id
_entity_poly.type
_entity_poly.pdbx_seq_one_letter_code
_entity_poly.pdbx_strand_id
1 'polypeptide(L)'
;MEVLKVATKSNPNSVAGALANSVREKGTAELQAVGAGAINQALKAIIIARGYVAPTGIDLICIPAFTAIEIDGEERTAIKLIVEARK
;
A
#
# COMPACT_ATOMS: atom_id res chain seq x y z
N MET A 1 -3.61 11.43 3.81
CA MET A 1 -3.39 9.99 3.60
C MET A 1 -1.89 9.76 3.53
N GLU A 2 -1.35 8.79 4.25
CA GLU A 2 0.07 8.48 4.20
C GLU A 2 0.38 7.70 2.93
N VAL A 3 1.43 8.12 2.21
CA VAL A 3 1.83 7.52 0.93
C VAL A 3 3.07 6.65 1.14
N LEU A 4 2.91 5.34 0.98
CA LEU A 4 3.97 4.35 1.07
C LEU A 4 4.45 4.01 -0.34
N LYS A 5 5.65 4.48 -0.70
CA LYS A 5 6.28 4.15 -1.97
C LYS A 5 6.88 2.74 -1.90
N VAL A 6 6.48 1.86 -2.81
CA VAL A 6 6.93 0.48 -2.88
C VAL A 6 7.75 0.25 -4.14
N ALA A 7 8.89 -0.40 -3.98
CA ALA A 7 9.79 -0.80 -5.06
C ALA A 7 9.85 -2.33 -5.16
N THR A 8 10.37 -2.85 -6.28
CA THR A 8 10.57 -4.30 -6.49
C THR A 8 11.38 -4.97 -5.36
N LYS A 9 12.34 -4.23 -4.77
CA LYS A 9 13.20 -4.70 -3.68
C LYS A 9 12.65 -4.43 -2.27
N SER A 10 11.47 -3.81 -2.15
CA SER A 10 10.84 -3.55 -0.86
C SER A 10 10.51 -4.88 -0.17
N ASN A 11 10.79 -4.97 1.13
CA ASN A 11 10.39 -6.11 1.96
C ASN A 11 8.88 -5.99 2.29
N PRO A 12 8.03 -6.94 1.85
CA PRO A 12 6.59 -6.88 2.09
C PRO A 12 6.21 -6.81 3.58
N ASN A 13 6.97 -7.46 4.47
CA ASN A 13 6.68 -7.44 5.90
C ASN A 13 6.88 -6.04 6.49
N SER A 14 7.93 -5.33 6.06
CA SER A 14 8.20 -3.96 6.50
C SER A 14 7.12 -3.00 6.01
N VAL A 15 6.72 -3.11 4.74
CA VAL A 15 5.62 -2.31 4.17
C VAL A 15 4.30 -2.63 4.85
N ALA A 16 4.04 -3.91 5.16
CA ALA A 16 2.84 -4.34 5.86
C ALA A 16 2.74 -3.76 7.28
N GLY A 17 3.86 -3.70 8.00
CA GLY A 17 3.93 -3.07 9.32
C GLY A 17 3.59 -1.59 9.26
N ALA A 18 4.20 -0.86 8.31
CA ALA A 18 3.89 0.55 8.09
C ALA A 18 2.41 0.76 7.72
N LEU A 19 1.90 -0.03 6.78
CA LEU A 19 0.49 -0.01 6.36
C LEU A 19 -0.47 -0.27 7.53
N ALA A 20 -0.22 -1.30 8.34
CA ALA A 20 -1.05 -1.63 9.47
C ALA A 20 -1.08 -0.49 10.50
N ASN A 21 0.06 0.15 10.77
CA ASN A 21 0.12 1.30 11.65
C ASN A 21 -0.68 2.49 11.08
N SER A 22 -0.46 2.84 9.81
CA SER A 22 -1.19 3.94 9.16
C SER A 22 -2.71 3.72 9.17
N VAL A 23 -3.17 2.48 8.92
CA VAL A 23 -4.61 2.16 8.96
C VAL A 23 -5.16 2.21 10.38
N ARG A 24 -4.43 1.74 11.39
CA ARG A 24 -4.88 1.85 12.80
C ARG A 24 -5.02 3.29 13.26
N GLU A 25 -4.09 4.16 12.84
CA GLU A 25 -4.08 5.57 13.25
C GLU A 25 -5.08 6.42 12.48
N LYS A 26 -5.18 6.23 11.15
CA LYS A 26 -5.86 7.16 10.24
C LYS A 26 -7.05 6.53 9.52
N GLY A 27 -7.27 5.22 9.66
CA GLY A 27 -8.29 4.46 8.94
C GLY A 27 -8.00 4.24 7.45
N THR A 28 -6.94 4.83 6.91
CA THR A 28 -6.61 4.79 5.48
C THR A 28 -5.10 4.98 5.22
N ALA A 29 -4.61 4.38 4.14
CA ALA A 29 -3.25 4.55 3.62
C ALA A 29 -3.23 4.34 2.10
N GLU A 30 -2.18 4.83 1.44
CA GLU A 30 -1.98 4.63 0.00
C GLU A 30 -0.62 3.96 -0.24
N LEU A 31 -0.59 2.92 -1.07
CA LEU A 31 0.65 2.37 -1.59
C LEU A 31 0.80 2.80 -3.04
N GLN A 32 1.94 3.41 -3.38
CA GLN A 32 2.28 3.74 -4.76
C GLN A 32 3.40 2.83 -5.27
N ALA A 33 3.22 2.28 -6.46
CA ALA A 33 4.17 1.36 -7.06
C ALA A 33 4.23 1.53 -8.59
N VAL A 34 5.43 1.37 -9.13
CA VAL A 34 5.71 1.39 -10.58
C VAL A 34 6.33 0.07 -11.00
N GLY A 35 5.72 -0.57 -12.02
CA GLY A 35 6.18 -1.83 -12.58
C GLY A 35 5.73 -3.06 -11.79
N ALA A 36 5.70 -4.21 -12.49
CA ALA A 36 5.11 -5.45 -11.98
C ALA A 36 5.73 -5.94 -10.65
N GLY A 37 7.05 -5.79 -10.49
CA GLY A 37 7.76 -6.20 -9.27
C GLY A 37 7.31 -5.43 -8.04
N ALA A 38 7.23 -4.10 -8.14
CA ALA A 38 6.77 -3.25 -7.05
C ALA A 38 5.30 -3.52 -6.70
N ILE A 39 4.45 -3.73 -7.70
CA ILE A 39 3.03 -4.07 -7.50
C ILE A 39 2.85 -5.39 -6.76
N ASN A 40 3.64 -6.41 -7.12
CA ASN A 40 3.63 -7.68 -6.40
C ASN A 40 4.02 -7.50 -4.92
N GLN A 41 5.04 -6.68 -4.62
CA GLN A 41 5.41 -6.41 -3.23
C GLN A 41 4.34 -5.63 -2.48
N ALA A 42 3.72 -4.64 -3.12
CA ALA A 42 2.66 -3.84 -2.53
C ALA A 42 1.43 -4.72 -2.19
N LEU A 43 1.02 -5.59 -3.11
CA LEU A 43 -0.10 -6.51 -2.88
C LEU A 43 0.20 -7.53 -1.79
N LYS A 44 1.41 -8.11 -1.76
CA LYS A 44 1.85 -8.98 -0.65
C LYS A 44 1.79 -8.25 0.69
N ALA A 45 2.23 -6.99 0.74
CA ALA A 45 2.17 -6.20 1.95
C ALA A 45 0.73 -5.96 2.44
N ILE A 46 -0.22 -5.71 1.53
CA ILE A 46 -1.65 -5.58 1.86
C ILE A 46 -2.19 -6.89 2.45
N ILE A 47 -1.85 -8.05 1.86
CA ILE A 47 -2.28 -9.36 2.35
C ILE A 47 -1.76 -9.61 3.77
N ILE A 48 -0.48 -9.32 4.02
CA ILE A 48 0.15 -9.48 5.34
C ILE A 48 -0.46 -8.50 6.35
N ALA A 49 -0.63 -7.23 5.97
CA ALA A 49 -1.22 -6.20 6.83
C ALA A 49 -2.64 -6.56 7.24
N ARG A 50 -3.43 -7.19 6.36
CA ARG A 50 -4.77 -7.68 6.69
C ARG A 50 -4.73 -8.69 7.85
N GLY A 51 -3.71 -9.57 7.87
CA GLY A 51 -3.44 -10.46 9.01
C GLY A 51 -3.03 -9.72 10.28
N TYR A 52 -2.28 -8.62 10.18
CA TYR A 52 -1.86 -7.81 11.34
C TYR A 52 -2.98 -7.00 11.98
N VAL A 53 -4.02 -6.62 11.22
CA VAL A 53 -5.15 -5.83 11.73
C VAL A 53 -6.38 -6.67 12.08
N ALA A 54 -6.47 -7.91 11.60
CA ALA A 54 -7.59 -8.81 11.91
C ALA A 54 -7.81 -9.03 13.42
N PRO A 55 -6.79 -9.20 14.29
CA PRO A 55 -7.01 -9.37 15.73
C PRO A 55 -7.63 -8.16 16.44
N THR A 56 -7.59 -6.96 15.82
CA THR A 56 -8.22 -5.75 16.34
C THR A 56 -9.62 -5.53 15.78
N GLY A 57 -10.20 -6.51 15.09
CA GLY A 57 -11.53 -6.43 14.50
C GLY A 57 -11.60 -5.55 13.25
N ILE A 58 -10.46 -5.28 12.60
CA ILE A 58 -10.40 -4.46 11.38
C ILE A 58 -10.17 -5.39 10.19
N ASP A 59 -11.00 -5.24 9.15
CA ASP A 59 -10.72 -5.78 7.81
C ASP A 59 -10.25 -4.68 6.86
N LEU A 60 -9.61 -5.04 5.76
CA LEU A 60 -9.08 -4.08 4.78
C LEU A 60 -9.78 -4.21 3.43
N ILE A 61 -10.13 -3.07 2.84
CA ILE A 61 -10.47 -2.96 1.41
C ILE A 61 -9.30 -2.35 0.64
N CYS A 62 -9.11 -2.77 -0.60
CA CYS A 62 -8.10 -2.23 -1.51
C CYS A 62 -8.79 -1.72 -2.77
N ILE A 63 -8.57 -0.45 -3.09
CA ILE A 63 -9.18 0.25 -4.22
C ILE A 63 -8.04 0.69 -5.15
N PRO A 64 -7.78 -0.05 -6.24
CA PRO A 64 -6.72 0.29 -7.18
C PRO A 64 -7.13 1.45 -8.08
N ALA A 65 -6.17 2.33 -8.39
CA ALA A 65 -6.33 3.40 -9.37
C ALA A 65 -4.99 3.73 -10.04
N PHE A 66 -5.04 4.38 -11.20
CA PHE A 66 -3.86 4.97 -11.81
C PHE A 66 -3.54 6.33 -11.17
N THR A 67 -2.26 6.68 -11.17
CA THR A 67 -1.78 8.02 -10.83
C THR A 67 -0.56 8.36 -11.67
N ALA A 68 -0.36 9.64 -11.96
CA ALA A 68 0.90 10.12 -12.49
C ALA A 68 1.87 10.39 -11.33
N ILE A 69 3.15 10.04 -11.51
CA ILE A 69 4.24 10.43 -10.62
C ILE A 69 5.44 10.88 -11.44
N GLU A 70 6.24 11.79 -10.89
CA GLU A 70 7.49 12.20 -11.50
C GLU A 70 8.65 11.32 -11.02
N ILE A 71 9.39 10.73 -11.96
CA ILE A 71 10.62 9.97 -11.71
C ILE A 71 11.68 10.48 -12.69
N ASP A 72 12.82 10.93 -12.17
CA ASP A 72 13.95 11.43 -12.97
C ASP A 72 13.57 12.56 -13.95
N GLY A 73 12.60 13.41 -13.58
CA GLY A 73 12.09 14.49 -14.42
C GLY A 73 11.11 14.05 -15.52
N GLU A 74 10.78 12.75 -15.58
CA GLU A 74 9.78 12.20 -16.50
C GLU A 74 8.49 11.85 -15.75
N GLU A 75 7.34 12.20 -16.34
CA GLU A 75 6.05 11.75 -15.85
C GLU A 75 5.85 10.26 -16.19
N ARG A 76 5.58 9.45 -15.17
CA ARG A 76 5.32 8.02 -15.31
C ARG A 76 3.99 7.65 -14.71
N THR A 77 3.30 6.72 -15.38
CA THR A 77 2.08 6.11 -14.84
C THR A 77 2.46 5.11 -13.75
N ALA A 78 2.01 5.38 -12.53
CA ALA A 78 2.05 4.47 -11.40
C ALA A 78 0.65 3.92 -11.11
N ILE A 79 0.62 2.83 -10.34
CA ILE A 79 -0.60 2.36 -9.71
C ILE A 79 -0.55 2.81 -8.26
N LYS A 80 -1.64 3.42 -7.80
CA LYS A 80 -1.92 3.63 -6.39
C LYS A 80 -2.94 2.61 -5.90
N LEU A 81 -2.67 2.05 -4.73
CA LEU A 81 -3.54 1.11 -4.04
C LEU A 81 -4.00 1.81 -2.76
N ILE A 82 -5.24 2.30 -2.78
CA ILE A 82 -5.85 2.95 -1.63
C ILE A 82 -6.36 1.85 -0.73
N VAL A 83 -5.93 1.84 0.53
CA VAL A 83 -6.29 0.83 1.51
C VAL A 83 -7.06 1.49 2.64
N GLU A 84 -8.25 0.99 2.94
CA GLU A 84 -9.12 1.54 3.97
C GLU A 84 -9.58 0.45 4.93
N ALA A 85 -9.79 0.83 6.19
CA ALA A 85 -10.43 -0.03 7.17
C ALA A 85 -11.92 -0.21 6.83
N ARG A 86 -12.34 -1.46 6.67
CA ARG A 86 -13.75 -1.84 6.56
C ARG A 86 -14.30 -2.11 7.95
N LYS A 87 -15.38 -1.42 8.29
CA LYS A 87 -16.18 -1.67 9.49
C LYS A 87 -17.23 -2.74 9.24
#